data_AF-A0A2K6BZZ4-F1
#
_entry.id   AF-A0A2K6BZZ4-F1
#
_cell.length_a   1.000
_cell.length_b   1.000
_cell.length_c   1.000
_cell.angle_alpha   90.00
_cell.angle_beta   90.00
_cell.angle_gamma   90.00
#
_symmetry.space_group_name_H-M   'P 1'
#
loop_
_entity.id
_entity.type
_entity.pdbx_description
1 polymer ?
#
loop_
_entity_poly.entity_id
_entity_poly.type
_entity_poly.pdbx_seq_one_letter_code
_entity_poly.pdbx_strand_id
1 'polypeptide(L)' 'MDALDRVVKPKMKTAKIFLEKREPKLNENIKNALLIKGGNANVTVTQVLKDVCTF' A
#
# COMPACT_ATOMS: atom_id res chain seq x y z
N MET A 1 -26.38 0.34 13.27
CA MET A 1 -25.64 -0.55 12.36
C MET A 1 -24.29 0.08 12.14
N ASP A 2 -23.28 -0.44 12.83
CA ASP A 2 -21.90 0.04 12.72
C ASP A 2 -21.37 -0.26 11.30
N ALA A 3 -20.49 0.57 10.75
CA ALA A 3 -19.98 0.39 9.38
C ALA A 3 -19.27 -0.98 9.20
N LEU A 4 -18.73 -1.50 10.29
CA LEU A 4 -18.09 -2.81 10.38
C LEU A 4 -19.06 -4.00 10.27
N ASP A 5 -20.34 -3.78 10.58
CA ASP A 5 -21.38 -4.84 10.60
C ASP A 5 -21.77 -5.29 9.18
N ARG A 6 -21.40 -4.52 8.15
CA ARG A 6 -21.57 -4.87 6.72
C ARG A 6 -20.33 -5.53 6.11
N VAL A 7 -19.22 -5.61 6.83
CA VAL A 7 -17.96 -6.16 6.31
C VAL A 7 -17.98 -7.68 6.40
N VAL A 8 -18.32 -8.34 5.29
CA VAL A 8 -18.30 -9.80 5.20
C VAL A 8 -16.85 -10.28 5.19
N LYS A 9 -16.48 -11.12 6.16
CA LYS A 9 -15.15 -11.74 6.20
C LYS A 9 -14.93 -12.59 4.93
N PRO A 10 -13.83 -12.39 4.20
CA PRO A 10 -13.58 -13.16 2.99
C PRO A 10 -13.39 -14.64 3.30
N LYS A 11 -14.03 -15.51 2.51
CA LYS A 11 -13.94 -16.97 2.64
C LYS A 11 -12.71 -17.55 1.93
N MET A 12 -12.20 -16.87 0.90
CA MET A 12 -11.06 -17.35 0.12
C MET A 12 -9.74 -17.14 0.87
N LYS A 13 -8.86 -18.15 0.83
CA LYS A 13 -7.54 -18.14 1.47
C LYS A 13 -6.69 -16.92 1.07
N THR A 14 -6.68 -16.57 -0.22
CA THR A 14 -5.89 -15.46 -0.77
C THR A 14 -6.32 -14.10 -0.20
N ALA A 15 -7.63 -13.85 -0.15
CA ALA A 15 -8.19 -12.62 0.41
C ALA A 15 -7.99 -12.53 1.93
N LYS A 16 -8.03 -13.66 2.65
CA LYS A 16 -7.71 -13.71 4.08
C LYS A 16 -6.26 -13.31 4.34
N ILE A 17 -5.30 -13.91 3.62
CA ILE A 17 -3.87 -13.60 3.74
C ILE A 17 -3.59 -12.13 3.40
N PHE A 18 -4.29 -11.56 2.42
CA PHE A 18 -4.16 -10.15 2.08
C PHE A 18 -4.52 -9.22 3.24
N LEU A 19 -5.58 -9.52 3.99
CA LEU A 19 -5.96 -8.76 5.19
C LEU A 19 -4.97 -9.01 6.34
N GLU A 20 -4.58 -10.26 6.60
CA GLU A 20 -3.59 -10.62 7.63
C GLU A 20 -2.23 -9.92 7.41
N LYS A 21 -1.85 -9.67 6.16
CA LYS A 21 -0.63 -8.90 5.83
C LYS A 21 -0.74 -7.40 6.18
N ARG A 22 -1.96 -6.85 6.25
CA ARG A 22 -2.26 -5.43 6.52
C ARG A 22 -2.65 -5.14 7.97
N GLU A 23 -2.93 -6.18 8.75
CA GLU A 23 -3.19 -6.05 10.17
C GLU A 23 -1.94 -5.54 10.93
N PRO A 24 -2.13 -4.76 12.01
CA PRO A 24 -1.03 -4.35 12.89
C PRO A 24 -0.29 -5.55 13.48
N LYS A 25 1.04 -5.47 13.57
CA LYS A 25 1.90 -6.54 14.11
C LYS A 25 2.90 -5.96 15.11
N LEU A 26 3.33 -6.79 16.07
CA LEU A 26 4.38 -6.41 17.02
C LEU A 26 5.74 -6.22 16.33
N ASN A 27 6.08 -7.11 15.41
CA ASN A 27 7.21 -6.94 14.51
C ASN A 27 6.69 -6.46 13.16
N GLU A 28 7.05 -5.23 12.79
CA GLU A 28 6.53 -4.59 11.57
C GLU A 28 7.09 -5.25 10.31
N ASN A 29 6.26 -5.31 9.25
CA ASN A 29 6.77 -5.66 7.92
C ASN A 29 7.55 -4.45 7.34
N ILE A 30 8.33 -4.70 6.28
CA ILE A 30 8.94 -3.62 5.48
C ILE A 30 7.83 -2.69 4.95
N LYS A 31 8.04 -1.39 5.07
CA LYS A 31 7.09 -0.37 4.60
C LYS A 31 7.23 -0.19 3.10
N ASN A 32 6.13 -0.39 2.38
CA ASN A 32 6.07 -0.13 0.95
C ASN A 32 5.90 1.37 0.72
N ALA A 33 6.77 1.96 -0.11
CA ALA A 33 6.64 3.34 -0.54
C ALA A 33 5.68 3.44 -1.74
N LEU A 34 4.86 4.49 -1.77
CA LEU A 34 4.05 4.86 -2.94
C LEU A 34 4.58 6.21 -3.47
N LEU A 35 5.24 6.18 -4.63
CA LEU A 35 5.73 7.39 -5.28
C LEU A 35 4.76 7.82 -6.38
N ILE A 36 4.20 9.02 -6.26
CA ILE A 36 3.21 9.57 -7.19
C ILE A 36 3.79 10.84 -7.82
N LYS A 37 3.90 10.86 -9.15
CA LYS A 37 4.20 12.09 -9.89
C LYS A 37 2.92 12.95 -10.00
N GLY A 38 2.97 14.17 -9.48
CA GLY A 38 1.89 15.15 -9.67
C GLY A 38 1.84 15.73 -11.10
N GLY A 39 0.71 16.33 -11.47
CA GLY A 39 0.47 16.86 -12.84
C GLY A 39 1.47 17.92 -13.30
N ASN A 40 1.96 18.76 -12.38
CA ASN A 40 2.91 19.85 -12.66
C ASN A 40 4.36 19.54 -12.26
N ALA A 41 4.75 18.26 -12.21
CA ALA A 41 6.11 17.90 -11.84
C ALA A 41 7.10 18.16 -12.98
N ASN A 42 8.18 18.88 -12.67
CA ASN A 42 9.26 19.20 -13.60
C ASN A 42 10.04 17.93 -14.04
N VAL A 43 10.74 18.01 -15.17
CA VAL A 43 11.61 16.97 -15.73
C VAL A 43 12.64 16.52 -14.72
N THR A 44 13.31 17.44 -14.02
CA THR A 44 14.30 17.11 -12.97
C THR A 44 13.69 16.28 -11.85
N VAL A 45 12.49 16.64 -11.37
CA VAL A 45 11.78 15.90 -10.32
C VAL A 45 11.40 14.51 -10.82
N THR A 46 10.99 14.39 -12.09
CA THR A 46 10.68 13.09 -12.71
C THR A 46 11.92 12.20 -12.80
N GLN A 47 13.07 12.77 -13.15
CA GLN A 47 14.32 12.01 -13.26
C GLN A 47 14.79 11.51 -11.88
N VAL A 48 14.81 12.39 -10.88
CA VAL A 48 15.14 12.01 -9.50
C VAL A 48 14.18 10.92 -8.98
N LEU A 49 12.88 11.02 -9.26
CA LEU A 49 11.92 9.99 -8.87
C LEU A 49 12.22 8.62 -9.50
N LYS A 50 12.67 8.59 -10.76
CA LYS A 50 13.10 7.33 -11.41
C LYS A 50 14.32 6.75 -10.71
N ASP A 51 15.33 7.58 -10.46
CA ASP A 51 16.58 7.15 -9.85
C ASP A 51 16.35 6.58 -8.43
N VAL A 52 15.43 7.18 -7.67
CA VAL A 52 15.02 6.71 -6.33
C VAL A 52 14.20 5.40 -6.38
N CYS A 53 13.44 5.15 -7.45
CA CYS A 53 12.66 3.93 -7.62
C CYS A 53 13.48 2.74 -8.14
N THR A 54 14.58 2.99 -8.85
CA THR A 54 15.50 1.95 -9.34
C THR A 54 16.39 1.42 -8.22
N PHE A 55 15.84 0.48 -7.44
CA PHE A 55 16.58 -0.51 -6.67
C PHE A 55 16.08 -1.90 -7.03
#